data_AF-A0A0P7UIM1-F1
#
_entry.id   AF-A0A0P7UIM1-F1
#
_cell.length_a   1.000
_cell.length_b   1.000
_cell.length_c   1.000
_cell.angle_alpha   90.00
_cell.angle_beta   90.00
_cell.angle_gamma   90.00
#
_symmetry.space_group_name_H-M   'P 1'
#
loop_
_entity.id
_entity.type
_entity.pdbx_description
1 polymer ?
#
loop_
_entity_poly.entity_id
_entity_poly.type
_entity_poly.pdbx_seq_one_letter_code
_entity_poly.pdbx_strand_id
1 'polypeptide(L)'
;SCELTLDPNTANTHLYLSKDKRKVTRRRQEQSYPDHPDRFEYFKQVLCAESLSGIRRKGDNDDCVLGENDMSWNLICSGEMYCVRYNNKHTTIPIPPSNRVGVYVDWVSGTLSFYRVSSYELTLLYRFTSTFKEPLCPAIPPVNWRHSMWTMVESAGSDQGSSNVNSCQLTLDPNTANTHLCLSEDNRMAPRKREELSYPGHPDRFDDLEQVVCAESLSDRCYWEVQWSGEGADIGVTYTGIERKGNTAECRLGHNDKSWVLICSGKNYFVRHSNGQTFIPVHPSPREGVYLNWVDGTLSFYRVSSGELTLLHRFMSTFTEPLFPGFYIFVDSSVSLCELG
;
A
#
# COMPACT_ATOMS: atom_id res chain seq x y z
N SER A 1 4.29 5.96 3.22
CA SER A 1 4.90 4.85 3.97
C SER A 1 5.63 5.46 5.14
N CYS A 2 5.17 5.22 6.36
CA CYS A 2 6.00 5.36 7.55
C CYS A 2 7.11 4.33 7.38
N GLU A 3 8.32 4.82 7.09
CA GLU A 3 9.50 3.97 6.96
C GLU A 3 9.93 3.51 8.36
N LEU A 4 9.24 2.51 8.90
CA LEU A 4 9.58 1.95 10.20
C LEU A 4 10.98 1.32 10.14
N THR A 5 11.88 1.84 10.97
CA THR A 5 13.21 1.26 11.21
C THR A 5 13.27 0.70 12.62
N LEU A 6 14.05 -0.35 12.83
CA LEU A 6 14.25 -0.98 14.13
C LEU A 6 15.22 -0.15 14.98
N ASP A 7 14.90 0.00 16.26
CA ASP A 7 15.74 0.74 17.20
C ASP A 7 16.83 -0.17 17.79
N PRO A 8 18.11 0.02 17.41
CA PRO A 8 19.22 -0.73 18.01
C PRO A 8 19.38 -0.49 19.52
N ASN A 9 18.84 0.59 20.06
CA ASN A 9 18.91 0.91 21.49
C ASN A 9 17.96 0.05 22.34
N THR A 10 16.91 -0.51 21.73
CA THR A 10 15.96 -1.39 22.42
C THR A 10 16.25 -2.87 22.19
N ALA A 11 16.97 -3.21 21.10
CA ALA A 11 17.20 -4.59 20.69
C ALA A 11 17.91 -5.45 21.74
N ASN A 12 17.35 -6.61 22.06
CA ASN A 12 18.06 -7.61 22.87
C ASN A 12 19.38 -8.04 22.21
N THR A 13 20.39 -8.37 23.01
CA THR A 13 21.73 -8.75 22.53
C THR A 13 21.72 -9.99 21.64
N HIS A 14 20.72 -10.87 21.70
CA HIS A 14 20.62 -12.03 20.81
C HIS A 14 19.94 -11.72 19.46
N LEU A 15 19.62 -10.46 19.18
CA LEU A 15 19.03 -10.03 17.91
C LEU A 15 20.07 -9.31 17.06
N TYR A 16 20.21 -9.72 15.81
CA TYR A 16 21.00 -9.02 14.81
C TYR A 16 20.08 -8.18 13.94
N LEU A 17 20.32 -6.88 13.88
CA LEU A 17 19.63 -5.96 12.97
C LEU A 17 20.43 -5.80 11.66
N SER A 18 19.75 -5.85 10.52
CA SER A 18 20.36 -5.53 9.23
C SER A 18 20.85 -4.08 9.17
N LYS A 19 21.74 -3.78 8.21
CA LYS A 19 22.33 -2.43 8.05
C LYS A 19 21.28 -1.34 7.81
N ASP A 20 20.22 -1.67 7.08
CA ASP A 20 19.07 -0.79 6.82
C ASP A 20 18.06 -0.75 7.99
N LYS A 21 18.31 -1.53 9.07
CA LYS A 21 17.46 -1.66 10.25
C LYS A 21 16.03 -2.11 9.92
N ARG A 22 15.82 -2.82 8.81
CA ARG A 22 14.49 -3.33 8.40
C ARG A 22 14.31 -4.83 8.62
N LYS A 23 15.37 -5.55 8.97
CA LYS A 23 15.33 -6.98 9.24
C LYS A 23 15.96 -7.28 10.59
N VAL A 24 15.36 -8.20 11.32
CA VAL A 24 15.91 -8.74 12.56
C VAL A 24 16.07 -10.24 12.44
N THR A 25 17.23 -10.74 12.86
CA THR A 25 17.55 -12.16 12.87
C THR A 25 18.03 -12.56 14.25
N ARG A 26 17.39 -13.57 14.85
CA ARG A 26 17.87 -14.13 16.11
C ARG A 26 19.19 -14.88 15.90
N ARG A 27 20.19 -14.60 16.74
CA ARG A 27 21.49 -15.25 16.76
C ARG A 27 21.68 -16.05 18.04
N ARG A 28 22.54 -17.07 17.98
CA ARG A 28 22.97 -17.83 19.18
C ARG A 28 24.01 -17.05 19.98
N GLN A 29 24.85 -16.29 19.30
CA GLN A 29 25.86 -15.43 19.92
C GLN A 29 25.27 -14.04 20.14
N GLU A 30 25.67 -13.41 21.23
CA GLU A 30 25.32 -12.02 21.52
C GLU A 30 25.96 -11.07 20.49
N GLN A 31 25.20 -10.06 20.12
CA GLN A 31 25.58 -8.97 19.26
C GLN A 31 26.05 -7.81 20.13
N SER A 32 27.08 -7.11 19.68
CA SER A 32 27.59 -5.94 20.37
C SER A 32 26.69 -4.75 20.09
N TYR A 33 26.06 -4.23 21.14
CA TYR A 33 25.32 -2.99 21.14
C TYR A 33 25.81 -2.10 22.28
N PRO A 34 25.80 -0.76 22.13
CA PRO A 34 26.04 0.15 23.25
C PRO A 34 25.07 -0.10 24.39
N ASP A 35 25.50 0.05 25.64
CA ASP A 35 24.57 -0.02 26.76
C ASP A 35 23.52 1.08 26.65
N HIS A 36 22.27 0.76 26.98
CA HIS A 36 21.15 1.68 26.85
C HIS A 36 20.04 1.32 27.85
N PRO A 37 19.42 2.30 28.54
CA PRO A 37 18.38 2.04 29.55
C PRO A 37 17.16 1.29 28.98
N ASP A 38 16.92 1.45 27.69
CA ASP A 38 15.77 0.88 26.99
C ASP A 38 15.97 -0.50 26.38
N ARG A 39 17.15 -1.10 26.59
CA ARG A 39 17.48 -2.40 26.02
C ARG A 39 16.71 -3.52 26.71
N PHE A 40 16.06 -4.38 25.92
CA PHE A 40 15.50 -5.63 26.46
C PHE A 40 16.62 -6.59 26.86
N GLU A 41 16.66 -6.99 28.14
CA GLU A 41 17.72 -7.86 28.67
C GLU A 41 17.38 -9.35 28.57
N TYR A 42 16.18 -9.72 29.00
CA TYR A 42 15.79 -11.13 29.13
C TYR A 42 15.06 -11.67 27.88
N PHE A 43 14.07 -10.92 27.40
CA PHE A 43 13.24 -11.31 26.28
C PHE A 43 13.81 -10.81 24.94
N LYS A 44 13.80 -11.67 23.93
CA LYS A 44 14.42 -11.43 22.61
C LYS A 44 13.51 -10.57 21.73
N GLN A 45 13.36 -9.29 22.09
CA GLN A 45 12.43 -8.33 21.50
C GLN A 45 13.16 -7.06 21.03
N VAL A 46 12.51 -6.26 20.19
CA VAL A 46 13.01 -4.97 19.69
C VAL A 46 11.83 -4.06 19.30
N LEU A 47 11.95 -2.76 19.55
CA LEU A 47 10.97 -1.73 19.14
C LEU A 47 11.42 -1.03 17.83
N CYS A 48 10.49 -0.36 17.17
CA CYS A 48 10.82 0.56 16.08
C CYS A 48 11.32 1.93 16.61
N ALA A 49 12.17 2.62 15.84
CA ALA A 49 12.89 3.84 16.24
C ALA A 49 12.01 5.07 16.51
N GLU A 50 10.76 5.07 16.05
CA GLU A 50 9.80 6.15 16.30
C GLU A 50 9.01 5.94 17.61
N SER A 51 9.43 5.01 18.48
CA SER A 51 8.68 4.65 19.68
C SER A 51 8.95 5.57 20.88
N LEU A 52 7.87 6.10 21.48
CA LEU A 52 7.89 6.81 22.76
C LEU A 52 7.59 5.85 23.93
N SER A 53 8.06 6.25 25.11
CA SER A 53 8.15 5.53 26.39
C SER A 53 6.83 4.94 26.93
N GLY A 54 6.89 3.81 27.65
CA GLY A 54 5.73 3.30 28.44
C GLY A 54 5.83 1.83 28.91
N ILE A 55 6.63 0.99 28.25
CA ILE A 55 6.81 -0.44 28.60
C ILE A 55 8.03 -0.62 29.52
N ARG A 56 7.93 -1.47 30.56
CA ARG A 56 9.07 -1.87 31.41
C ARG A 56 9.99 -2.85 30.65
N ARG A 57 11.29 -2.53 30.57
CA ARG A 57 12.24 -3.16 29.62
C ARG A 57 13.27 -4.09 30.27
N LYS A 58 13.35 -4.03 31.61
CA LYS A 58 14.28 -4.81 32.45
C LYS A 58 13.50 -5.65 33.45
N GLY A 59 13.86 -6.93 33.54
CA GLY A 59 13.19 -7.94 34.35
C GLY A 59 12.81 -9.18 33.54
N ASP A 60 12.41 -10.24 34.25
CA ASP A 60 12.00 -11.54 33.73
C ASP A 60 10.50 -11.82 33.96
N ASN A 61 9.74 -10.83 34.43
CA ASN A 61 8.31 -10.95 34.70
C ASN A 61 7.43 -10.65 33.47
N ASP A 62 6.15 -11.01 33.55
CA ASP A 62 5.18 -10.89 32.45
C ASP A 62 4.99 -9.45 31.97
N ASP A 63 5.19 -8.45 32.84
CA ASP A 63 5.17 -7.03 32.46
C ASP A 63 6.18 -6.67 31.37
N CYS A 64 7.26 -7.44 31.24
CA CYS A 64 8.34 -7.22 30.27
C CYS A 64 8.13 -7.95 28.93
N VAL A 65 7.03 -8.69 28.76
CA VAL A 65 6.70 -9.46 27.55
C VAL A 65 5.58 -8.78 26.77
N LEU A 66 5.80 -8.56 25.47
CA LEU A 66 4.74 -8.03 24.61
C LEU A 66 3.56 -8.99 24.54
N GLY A 67 2.36 -8.47 24.82
CA GLY A 67 1.10 -9.22 24.83
C GLY A 67 0.73 -9.87 26.16
N GLU A 68 1.61 -9.88 27.16
CA GLU A 68 1.29 -10.44 28.49
C GLU A 68 0.81 -9.38 29.48
N ASN A 69 1.00 -8.09 29.18
CA ASN A 69 0.52 -6.96 29.98
C ASN A 69 -0.68 -6.25 29.33
N ASP A 70 -1.24 -5.25 30.02
CA ASP A 70 -2.37 -4.44 29.56
C ASP A 70 -1.98 -3.26 28.65
N MET A 71 -0.67 -3.07 28.44
CA MET A 71 -0.08 -1.98 27.64
C MET A 71 0.41 -2.45 26.26
N SER A 72 0.31 -3.75 25.95
CA SER A 72 0.80 -4.31 24.70
C SER A 72 -0.09 -5.43 24.17
N TRP A 73 -0.20 -5.49 22.85
CA TRP A 73 -1.01 -6.45 22.11
C TRP A 73 -0.12 -7.19 21.14
N ASN A 74 -0.26 -8.50 21.08
CA ASN A 74 0.68 -9.33 20.34
C ASN A 74 -0.04 -10.36 19.47
N LEU A 75 0.46 -10.53 18.24
CA LEU A 75 0.14 -11.66 17.38
C LEU A 75 1.41 -12.49 17.21
N ILE A 76 1.33 -13.75 17.61
CA ILE A 76 2.42 -14.72 17.46
C ILE A 76 2.00 -15.77 16.45
N CYS A 77 2.92 -16.11 15.55
CA CYS A 77 2.82 -17.30 14.73
C CYS A 77 3.63 -18.41 15.39
N SER A 78 3.02 -19.55 15.70
CA SER A 78 3.69 -20.71 16.30
C SER A 78 3.28 -21.98 15.57
N GLY A 79 4.19 -22.52 14.75
CA GLY A 79 3.90 -23.70 13.92
C GLY A 79 2.85 -23.37 12.85
N GLU A 80 1.70 -24.05 12.91
CA GLU A 80 0.62 -23.95 11.91
C GLU A 80 -0.55 -23.05 12.33
N MET A 81 -0.39 -22.25 13.39
CA MET A 81 -1.47 -21.40 13.90
C MET A 81 -0.98 -20.00 14.32
N TYR A 82 -1.90 -19.04 14.23
CA TYR A 82 -1.75 -17.75 14.90
C TYR A 82 -2.28 -17.82 16.33
N CYS A 83 -1.65 -17.07 17.23
CA CYS A 83 -2.05 -16.91 18.62
C CYS A 83 -2.01 -15.42 18.96
N VAL A 84 -3.14 -14.86 19.36
CA VAL A 84 -3.24 -13.48 19.83
C VAL A 84 -3.12 -13.45 21.34
N ARG A 85 -2.30 -12.53 21.86
CA ARG A 85 -2.07 -12.33 23.29
C ARG A 85 -2.35 -10.91 23.73
N TYR A 86 -3.04 -10.77 24.85
CA TYR A 86 -3.27 -9.51 25.56
C TYR A 86 -3.58 -9.81 27.03
N ASN A 87 -2.89 -9.11 27.95
CA ASN A 87 -3.15 -9.18 29.39
C ASN A 87 -3.25 -10.64 29.93
N ASN A 88 -2.19 -11.43 29.70
CA ASN A 88 -2.09 -12.86 30.04
C ASN A 88 -3.16 -13.79 29.41
N LYS A 89 -3.96 -13.30 28.46
CA LYS A 89 -4.97 -14.09 27.75
C LYS A 89 -4.49 -14.46 26.36
N HIS A 90 -4.57 -15.75 26.03
CA HIS A 90 -4.19 -16.29 24.73
C HIS A 90 -5.41 -16.77 23.95
N THR A 91 -5.52 -16.36 22.68
CA THR A 91 -6.57 -16.80 21.76
C THR A 91 -5.94 -17.39 20.51
N THR A 92 -6.14 -18.69 20.28
CA THR A 92 -5.67 -19.36 19.07
C THR A 92 -6.61 -19.08 17.91
N ILE A 93 -6.05 -18.83 16.73
CA ILE A 93 -6.81 -18.54 15.51
C ILE A 93 -6.55 -19.70 14.53
N PRO A 94 -7.59 -20.42 14.10
CA PRO A 94 -7.47 -21.61 13.26
C PRO A 94 -7.31 -21.24 11.77
N ILE A 95 -6.49 -20.24 11.48
CA ILE A 95 -6.16 -19.80 10.11
C ILE A 95 -4.68 -20.12 9.85
N PRO A 96 -4.36 -20.81 8.74
CA PRO A 96 -2.98 -21.15 8.40
C PRO A 96 -2.10 -19.90 8.26
N PRO A 97 -0.90 -19.88 8.88
CA PRO A 97 0.01 -18.77 8.78
C PRO A 97 0.41 -18.41 7.34
N SER A 98 0.54 -17.12 7.10
CA SER A 98 1.24 -16.56 5.94
C SER A 98 2.58 -15.99 6.38
N ASN A 99 3.52 -15.92 5.43
CA ASN A 99 4.79 -15.21 5.60
C ASN A 99 4.59 -13.69 5.77
N ARG A 100 3.37 -13.17 5.53
CA ARG A 100 3.04 -11.75 5.68
C ARG A 100 1.82 -11.56 6.59
N VAL A 101 1.92 -10.57 7.47
CA VAL A 101 0.87 -10.13 8.39
C VAL A 101 0.71 -8.63 8.22
N GLY A 102 -0.54 -8.17 8.10
CA GLY A 102 -0.91 -6.77 8.12
C GLY A 102 -1.31 -6.39 9.53
N VAL A 103 -0.93 -5.19 9.97
CA VAL A 103 -1.33 -4.63 11.25
C VAL A 103 -1.98 -3.29 10.98
N TYR A 104 -3.21 -3.13 11.47
CA TYR A 104 -3.96 -1.90 11.38
C TYR A 104 -4.19 -1.35 12.79
N VAL A 105 -3.87 -0.08 12.99
CA VAL A 105 -4.12 0.63 14.25
C VAL A 105 -4.92 1.87 13.95
N ASP A 106 -6.05 2.01 14.62
CA ASP A 106 -6.80 3.25 14.75
C ASP A 106 -6.76 3.67 16.22
N TRP A 107 -5.93 4.67 16.46
CA TRP A 107 -5.75 5.28 17.77
C TRP A 107 -7.05 5.85 18.32
N VAL A 108 -7.80 6.56 17.46
CA VAL A 108 -8.94 7.38 17.83
C VAL A 108 -10.14 6.49 18.15
N SER A 109 -10.40 5.48 17.32
CA SER A 109 -11.48 4.51 17.59
C SER A 109 -11.10 3.42 18.58
N GLY A 110 -9.82 3.34 18.97
CA GLY A 110 -9.36 2.31 19.90
C GLY A 110 -9.28 0.93 19.25
N THR A 111 -9.03 0.85 17.94
CA THR A 111 -9.00 -0.42 17.21
C THR A 111 -7.57 -0.84 16.88
N LEU A 112 -7.23 -2.10 17.16
CA LEU A 112 -6.03 -2.76 16.64
C LEU A 112 -6.45 -4.06 15.96
N SER A 113 -6.17 -4.21 14.67
CA SER A 113 -6.51 -5.40 13.89
C SER A 113 -5.28 -6.05 13.28
N PHE A 114 -5.25 -7.38 13.32
CA PHE A 114 -4.26 -8.20 12.66
C PHE A 114 -4.88 -8.87 11.44
N TYR A 115 -4.15 -8.90 10.33
CA TYR A 115 -4.58 -9.52 9.08
C TYR A 115 -3.54 -10.52 8.59
N ARG A 116 -3.99 -11.62 8.02
CA ARG A 116 -3.17 -12.49 7.20
C ARG A 116 -3.13 -11.88 5.81
N VAL A 117 -1.93 -11.72 5.27
CA VAL A 117 -1.75 -11.19 3.91
C VAL A 117 -1.39 -12.35 3.00
N SER A 118 -2.26 -12.68 2.05
CA SER A 118 -1.96 -13.60 0.96
C SER A 118 -1.62 -12.81 -0.31
N SER A 119 -1.28 -13.51 -1.40
CA SER A 119 -1.02 -12.87 -2.69
C SER A 119 -2.24 -12.14 -3.26
N TYR A 120 -3.46 -12.46 -2.78
CA TYR A 120 -4.71 -11.99 -3.37
C TYR A 120 -5.71 -11.44 -2.33
N GLU A 121 -5.48 -11.67 -1.03
CA GLU A 121 -6.46 -11.40 0.02
C GLU A 121 -5.83 -10.84 1.31
N LEU A 122 -6.57 -9.95 1.99
CA LEU A 122 -6.37 -9.60 3.40
C LEU A 122 -7.44 -10.28 4.28
N THR A 123 -7.07 -11.36 4.97
CA THR A 123 -7.99 -12.04 5.90
C THR A 123 -7.86 -11.44 7.28
N LEU A 124 -8.96 -10.94 7.89
CA LEU A 124 -8.93 -10.50 9.29
C LEU A 124 -8.64 -11.70 10.21
N LEU A 125 -7.55 -11.62 10.97
CA LEU A 125 -7.18 -12.63 11.97
C LEU A 125 -7.85 -12.32 13.31
N TYR A 126 -7.73 -11.07 13.78
CA TYR A 126 -8.26 -10.65 15.07
C TYR A 126 -8.39 -9.14 15.16
N ARG A 127 -9.35 -8.67 15.95
CA ARG A 127 -9.54 -7.26 16.28
C ARG A 127 -9.63 -7.07 17.79
N PHE A 128 -8.74 -6.23 18.31
CA PHE A 128 -8.84 -5.63 19.62
C PHE A 128 -9.61 -4.32 19.55
N THR A 129 -10.43 -4.10 20.56
CA THR A 129 -11.07 -2.81 20.84
C THR A 129 -10.67 -2.40 22.25
N SER A 130 -9.97 -1.28 22.39
CA SER A 130 -9.42 -0.80 23.66
C SER A 130 -9.31 0.72 23.64
N THR A 131 -9.51 1.38 24.78
CA THR A 131 -9.12 2.78 24.93
C THR A 131 -7.62 2.84 25.16
N PHE A 132 -6.87 3.18 24.13
CA PHE A 132 -5.42 3.29 24.25
C PHE A 132 -5.05 4.59 25.00
N LYS A 133 -4.16 4.50 25.98
CA LYS A 133 -3.75 5.64 26.84
C LYS A 133 -2.61 6.47 26.25
N GLU A 134 -1.68 5.83 25.54
CA GLU A 134 -0.55 6.44 24.81
C GLU A 134 -0.35 5.82 23.43
N PRO A 135 0.10 6.58 22.40
CA PRO A 135 0.27 6.11 21.02
C PRO A 135 0.93 4.74 20.92
N LEU A 136 0.33 3.83 20.15
CA LEU A 136 0.86 2.48 20.00
C LEU A 136 2.15 2.48 19.18
N CYS A 137 3.15 1.78 19.69
CA CYS A 137 4.44 1.62 19.04
C CYS A 137 4.55 0.23 18.40
N PRO A 138 4.93 0.12 17.12
CA PRO A 138 5.18 -1.17 16.51
C PRO A 138 6.41 -1.81 17.15
N ALA A 139 6.29 -3.11 17.42
CA ALA A 139 7.29 -3.89 18.12
C ALA A 139 7.37 -5.30 17.55
N ILE A 140 8.55 -5.92 17.65
CA ILE A 140 8.76 -7.31 17.24
C ILE A 140 8.83 -8.18 18.51
N PRO A 141 7.87 -9.12 18.70
CA PRO A 141 7.78 -9.98 19.87
C PRO A 141 8.85 -11.09 19.86
N PRO A 142 8.99 -11.88 20.95
CA PRO A 142 10.03 -12.89 21.05
C PRO A 142 9.92 -13.93 19.94
N VAL A 143 10.92 -13.96 19.04
CA VAL A 143 10.93 -14.88 17.91
C VAL A 143 11.38 -16.27 18.37
N ASN A 144 10.44 -17.21 18.50
CA ASN A 144 10.74 -18.63 18.66
C ASN A 144 10.60 -19.35 17.31
N TRP A 145 11.65 -19.20 16.51
CA TRP A 145 12.04 -20.03 15.36
C TRP A 145 11.35 -19.85 13.99
N ARG A 146 12.23 -19.88 12.98
CA ARG A 146 12.09 -19.91 11.51
C ARG A 146 11.37 -18.73 10.83
N HIS A 147 12.21 -17.91 10.19
CA HIS A 147 11.97 -17.08 9.00
C HIS A 147 10.64 -16.32 9.02
N SER A 148 10.68 -15.09 9.54
CA SER A 148 9.55 -14.17 9.45
C SER A 148 10.06 -12.86 8.87
N MET A 149 9.75 -12.63 7.60
CA MET A 149 10.00 -11.37 6.89
C MET A 149 8.64 -10.67 6.80
N TRP A 150 8.46 -9.59 7.54
CA TRP A 150 7.17 -8.89 7.62
C TRP A 150 7.21 -7.56 6.88
N THR A 151 6.18 -7.32 6.07
CA THR A 151 5.95 -6.06 5.36
C THR A 151 4.74 -5.40 5.99
N MET A 152 4.94 -4.24 6.64
CA MET A 152 3.84 -3.43 7.18
C MET A 152 3.08 -2.75 6.04
N VAL A 153 1.75 -2.77 6.12
CA VAL A 153 0.85 -1.92 5.32
C VAL A 153 0.37 -0.79 6.23
N GLU A 154 0.38 0.42 5.69
CA GLU A 154 0.35 1.69 6.42
C GLU A 154 -1.05 2.14 6.87
N SER A 155 -1.04 3.07 7.81
CA SER A 155 -2.13 3.89 8.35
C SER A 155 -2.86 4.73 7.29
N ALA A 156 -4.20 4.78 7.42
CA ALA A 156 -4.99 5.96 7.04
C ALA A 156 -5.56 6.55 8.34
N GLY A 157 -5.35 7.85 8.54
CA GLY A 157 -6.05 8.62 9.56
C GLY A 157 -7.54 8.78 9.21
N SER A 158 -8.29 9.34 10.16
CA SER A 158 -9.67 9.83 10.02
C SER A 158 -10.76 8.84 9.57
N ASP A 159 -11.35 8.26 10.60
CA ASP A 159 -12.79 8.24 10.92
C ASP A 159 -13.83 7.56 10.02
N GLN A 160 -14.57 6.70 10.73
CA GLN A 160 -15.94 6.21 10.56
C GLN A 160 -16.34 5.48 9.27
N GLY A 161 -16.66 4.21 9.47
CA GLY A 161 -17.29 3.35 8.48
C GLY A 161 -16.41 2.15 8.19
N SER A 162 -16.93 0.96 8.51
CA SER A 162 -16.42 -0.30 7.97
C SER A 162 -16.00 -0.15 6.51
N SER A 163 -14.70 -0.17 6.20
CA SER A 163 -14.25 -0.35 4.83
C SER A 163 -13.07 -1.32 4.81
N ASN A 164 -13.35 -2.55 4.38
CA ASN A 164 -12.39 -3.33 3.60
C ASN A 164 -11.66 -2.37 2.64
N VAL A 165 -10.35 -2.55 2.42
CA VAL A 165 -9.75 -2.03 1.17
C VAL A 165 -10.50 -2.76 0.07
N ASN A 166 -11.51 -2.11 -0.52
CA ASN A 166 -12.28 -2.70 -1.59
C ASN A 166 -11.37 -2.70 -2.82
N SER A 167 -11.05 -3.89 -3.31
CA SER A 167 -10.56 -4.02 -4.67
C SER A 167 -11.66 -3.53 -5.60
N CYS A 168 -11.35 -2.52 -6.41
CA CYS A 168 -12.32 -1.99 -7.34
C CYS A 168 -12.32 -2.83 -8.61
N GLN A 169 -13.48 -3.38 -8.94
CA GLN A 169 -13.72 -3.98 -10.24
C GLN A 169 -13.92 -2.84 -11.23
N LEU A 170 -12.87 -2.52 -12.00
CA LEU A 170 -12.85 -1.43 -12.96
C LEU A 170 -12.99 -1.96 -14.39
N THR A 171 -13.61 -1.16 -15.25
CA THR A 171 -13.71 -1.41 -16.69
C THR A 171 -13.44 -0.13 -17.47
N LEU A 172 -12.74 -0.25 -18.60
CA LEU A 172 -12.45 0.87 -19.50
C LEU A 172 -13.73 1.29 -20.23
N ASP A 173 -14.04 2.58 -20.27
CA ASP A 173 -15.27 3.07 -20.92
C ASP A 173 -15.06 3.18 -22.45
N PRO A 174 -15.78 2.39 -23.28
CA PRO A 174 -15.72 2.46 -24.73
C PRO A 174 -16.16 3.82 -25.31
N ASN A 175 -16.92 4.62 -24.56
CA ASN A 175 -17.36 5.95 -24.98
C ASN A 175 -16.27 7.02 -24.82
N THR A 176 -15.26 6.75 -23.98
CA THR A 176 -14.15 7.70 -23.77
C THR A 176 -12.90 7.33 -24.55
N ALA A 177 -12.72 6.03 -24.85
CA ALA A 177 -11.54 5.51 -25.53
C ALA A 177 -11.27 6.20 -26.87
N ASN A 178 -10.04 6.65 -27.08
CA ASN A 178 -9.59 7.14 -28.37
C ASN A 178 -9.68 6.06 -29.47
N THR A 179 -9.87 6.48 -30.72
CA THR A 179 -10.05 5.58 -31.87
C THR A 179 -8.84 4.69 -32.14
N HIS A 180 -7.65 5.01 -31.65
CA HIS A 180 -6.48 4.14 -31.74
C HIS A 180 -6.41 3.05 -30.66
N LEU A 181 -7.32 3.04 -29.69
CA LEU A 181 -7.31 2.07 -28.59
C LEU A 181 -8.30 0.94 -28.87
N CYS A 182 -7.83 -0.30 -28.94
CA CYS A 182 -8.70 -1.47 -29.13
C CYS A 182 -9.08 -2.05 -27.78
N LEU A 183 -10.29 -1.76 -27.29
CA LEU A 183 -10.75 -2.37 -26.03
C LEU A 183 -11.06 -3.86 -26.22
N SER A 184 -10.54 -4.70 -25.31
CA SER A 184 -10.74 -6.15 -25.30
C SER A 184 -10.81 -6.69 -23.87
N GLU A 185 -11.01 -8.01 -23.74
CA GLU A 185 -11.09 -8.71 -22.44
C GLU A 185 -12.14 -8.07 -21.52
N ASP A 186 -13.37 -7.99 -22.00
CA ASP A 186 -14.49 -7.36 -21.28
C ASP A 186 -14.18 -5.93 -20.84
N ASN A 187 -13.55 -5.17 -21.74
CA ASN A 187 -13.07 -3.81 -21.55
C ASN A 187 -12.03 -3.67 -20.42
N ARG A 188 -11.20 -4.67 -20.18
CA ARG A 188 -10.11 -4.59 -19.20
C ARG A 188 -8.76 -4.32 -19.83
N MET A 189 -8.62 -4.51 -21.14
CA MET A 189 -7.36 -4.31 -21.85
C MET A 189 -7.51 -3.30 -22.98
N ALA A 190 -6.49 -2.45 -23.17
CA ALA A 190 -6.42 -1.48 -24.26
C ALA A 190 -5.00 -1.42 -24.88
N PRO A 191 -4.69 -2.28 -25.87
CA PRO A 191 -3.58 -2.05 -26.77
C PRO A 191 -3.82 -0.85 -27.70
N ARG A 192 -2.77 -0.04 -27.90
CA ARG A 192 -2.74 0.97 -28.94
C ARG A 192 -2.50 0.34 -30.31
N LYS A 193 -3.24 0.81 -31.31
CA LYS A 193 -3.11 0.43 -32.72
C LYS A 193 -2.65 1.62 -33.54
N ARG A 194 -1.96 1.33 -34.64
CA ARG A 194 -1.54 2.36 -35.61
C ARG A 194 -2.72 2.88 -36.43
N GLU A 195 -3.66 2.01 -36.74
CA GLU A 195 -4.87 2.34 -37.50
C GLU A 195 -5.97 2.80 -36.55
N GLU A 196 -6.79 3.75 -37.02
CA GLU A 196 -7.99 4.17 -36.31
C GLU A 196 -9.08 3.08 -36.41
N LEU A 197 -9.74 2.82 -35.29
CA LEU A 197 -10.87 1.92 -35.19
C LEU A 197 -12.17 2.68 -35.29
N SER A 198 -13.19 2.00 -35.83
CA SER A 198 -14.54 2.54 -35.94
C SER A 198 -15.24 2.53 -34.58
N TYR A 199 -15.25 3.70 -33.93
CA TYR A 199 -16.08 3.94 -32.75
C TYR A 199 -17.23 4.91 -33.07
N PRO A 200 -18.41 4.76 -32.44
CA PRO A 200 -19.47 5.76 -32.52
C PRO A 200 -18.99 7.12 -31.99
N GLY A 201 -19.43 8.19 -32.64
CA GLY A 201 -19.18 9.55 -32.15
C GLY A 201 -19.78 9.74 -30.76
N HIS A 202 -18.96 10.22 -29.81
CA HIS A 202 -19.37 10.48 -28.44
C HIS A 202 -18.71 11.78 -27.92
N PRO A 203 -19.43 12.64 -27.18
CA PRO A 203 -18.85 13.86 -26.60
C PRO A 203 -17.66 13.55 -25.69
N ASP A 204 -17.74 12.47 -24.91
CA ASP A 204 -16.70 12.11 -23.94
C ASP A 204 -15.47 11.40 -24.53
N ARG A 205 -15.48 11.12 -25.85
CA ARG A 205 -14.38 10.45 -26.54
C ARG A 205 -13.17 11.34 -26.68
N PHE A 206 -11.99 10.86 -26.28
CA PHE A 206 -10.74 11.52 -26.65
C PHE A 206 -10.48 11.37 -28.16
N ASP A 207 -10.31 12.47 -28.89
CA ASP A 207 -10.14 12.44 -30.35
C ASP A 207 -8.67 12.46 -30.81
N ASP A 208 -7.82 13.27 -30.17
CA ASP A 208 -6.42 13.47 -30.56
C ASP A 208 -5.40 12.73 -29.67
N LEU A 209 -5.78 12.39 -28.44
CA LEU A 209 -4.90 11.78 -27.45
C LEU A 209 -5.29 10.34 -27.21
N GLU A 210 -4.34 9.40 -27.23
CA GLU A 210 -4.59 7.97 -27.01
C GLU A 210 -4.87 7.64 -25.54
N GLN A 211 -5.97 8.22 -25.04
CA GLN A 211 -6.43 8.14 -23.67
C GLN A 211 -7.75 7.37 -23.58
N VAL A 212 -7.98 6.80 -22.40
CA VAL A 212 -9.25 6.19 -21.99
C VAL A 212 -9.42 6.38 -20.49
N VAL A 213 -10.66 6.57 -20.03
CA VAL A 213 -10.99 6.53 -18.60
C VAL A 213 -11.89 5.33 -18.31
N CYS A 214 -11.88 4.87 -17.07
CA CYS A 214 -12.80 3.82 -16.62
C CYS A 214 -14.24 4.34 -16.53
N ALA A 215 -15.21 3.42 -16.60
CA ALA A 215 -16.62 3.72 -16.46
C ALA A 215 -17.00 4.05 -15.01
N GLU A 216 -16.28 3.48 -14.05
CA GLU A 216 -16.55 3.65 -12.63
C GLU A 216 -15.91 4.92 -12.07
N SER A 217 -16.73 5.74 -11.39
CA SER A 217 -16.26 6.86 -10.59
C SER A 217 -15.89 6.42 -9.17
N LEU A 218 -14.81 6.96 -8.63
CA LEU A 218 -14.30 6.66 -7.29
C LEU A 218 -14.48 7.87 -6.38
N SER A 219 -15.17 7.66 -5.25
CA SER A 219 -15.42 8.67 -4.21
C SER A 219 -15.13 8.15 -2.79
N ASP A 220 -14.45 7.01 -2.70
CA ASP A 220 -14.07 6.35 -1.44
C ASP A 220 -12.66 5.75 -1.56
N ARG A 221 -12.27 4.90 -0.61
CA ARG A 221 -11.04 4.13 -0.59
C ARG A 221 -11.09 3.02 -1.62
N CYS A 222 -10.17 3.04 -2.57
CA CYS A 222 -10.12 2.13 -3.69
C CYS A 222 -8.68 1.73 -3.99
N TYR A 223 -8.45 0.43 -4.20
CA TYR A 223 -7.19 -0.10 -4.71
C TYR A 223 -7.42 -0.84 -6.03
N TRP A 224 -6.53 -0.63 -6.99
CA TRP A 224 -6.48 -1.39 -8.24
C TRP A 224 -5.04 -1.58 -8.73
N GLU A 225 -4.82 -2.63 -9.51
CA GLU A 225 -3.54 -2.90 -10.17
C GLU A 225 -3.67 -2.82 -11.68
N VAL A 226 -2.63 -2.30 -12.32
CA VAL A 226 -2.56 -2.08 -13.76
C VAL A 226 -1.27 -2.73 -14.26
N GLN A 227 -1.41 -3.61 -15.24
CA GLN A 227 -0.29 -4.12 -15.99
C GLN A 227 -0.13 -3.29 -17.27
N TRP A 228 1.11 -2.99 -17.64
CA TRP A 228 1.41 -2.29 -18.89
C TRP A 228 2.58 -2.94 -19.62
N SER A 229 2.68 -2.71 -20.92
CA SER A 229 3.77 -3.23 -21.76
C SER A 229 4.15 -2.24 -22.86
N GLY A 230 5.30 -2.47 -23.50
CA GLY A 230 5.81 -1.61 -24.57
C GLY A 230 6.70 -0.47 -24.05
N GLU A 231 6.59 0.69 -24.69
CA GLU A 231 7.38 1.89 -24.37
C GLU A 231 6.91 2.61 -23.10
N GLY A 232 5.62 2.51 -22.76
CA GLY A 232 5.10 3.13 -21.56
C GLY A 232 3.59 3.37 -21.51
N ALA A 233 3.16 3.91 -20.37
CA ALA A 233 1.81 4.42 -20.16
C ALA A 233 1.81 5.49 -19.06
N ASP A 234 0.86 6.42 -19.13
CA ASP A 234 0.49 7.25 -17.99
C ASP A 234 -0.69 6.57 -17.28
N ILE A 235 -0.59 6.38 -15.97
CA ILE A 235 -1.55 5.70 -15.12
C ILE A 235 -1.98 6.68 -14.03
N GLY A 236 -3.28 6.94 -13.88
CA GLY A 236 -3.71 7.86 -12.84
C GLY A 236 -5.21 8.02 -12.73
N VAL A 237 -5.62 9.18 -12.27
CA VAL A 237 -7.03 9.55 -12.06
C VAL A 237 -7.29 10.97 -12.57
N THR A 238 -8.54 11.22 -12.95
CA THR A 238 -8.99 12.52 -13.41
C THR A 238 -10.43 12.82 -13.01
N TYR A 239 -10.73 14.10 -12.84
CA TYR A 239 -12.09 14.63 -12.77
C TYR A 239 -12.87 14.46 -14.08
N THR A 240 -14.20 14.50 -13.99
CA THR A 240 -15.06 14.37 -15.18
C THR A 240 -14.83 15.53 -16.16
N GLY A 241 -14.54 16.73 -15.64
CA GLY A 241 -14.34 17.96 -16.40
C GLY A 241 -13.02 18.10 -17.17
N ILE A 242 -12.22 17.04 -17.32
CA ILE A 242 -11.07 17.04 -18.24
C ILE A 242 -11.58 17.21 -19.68
N GLU A 243 -10.91 18.06 -20.46
CA GLU A 243 -11.28 18.28 -21.85
C GLU A 243 -11.00 17.02 -22.68
N ARG A 244 -11.82 16.77 -23.70
CA ARG A 244 -11.74 15.53 -24.50
C ARG A 244 -11.32 15.77 -25.95
N LYS A 245 -11.24 17.04 -26.36
CA LYS A 245 -11.12 17.42 -27.77
C LYS A 245 -9.85 18.21 -28.02
N GLY A 246 -9.00 17.71 -28.90
CA GLY A 246 -7.72 18.31 -29.27
C GLY A 246 -6.53 17.82 -28.45
N ASN A 247 -5.35 18.34 -28.79
CA ASN A 247 -4.07 18.04 -28.16
C ASN A 247 -3.56 19.21 -27.29
N THR A 248 -4.40 19.70 -26.38
CA THR A 248 -4.04 20.76 -25.43
C THR A 248 -3.63 20.17 -24.07
N ALA A 249 -3.00 20.99 -23.22
CA ALA A 249 -2.70 20.61 -21.84
C ALA A 249 -3.97 20.29 -21.03
N GLU A 250 -5.08 20.95 -21.33
CA GLU A 250 -6.39 20.72 -20.70
C GLU A 250 -6.99 19.36 -21.04
N CYS A 251 -6.59 18.75 -22.17
CA CYS A 251 -7.03 17.42 -22.57
C CYS A 251 -6.14 16.30 -22.03
N ARG A 252 -4.86 16.60 -21.77
CA ARG A 252 -3.84 15.58 -21.50
C ARG A 252 -3.71 15.27 -20.01
N LEU A 253 -3.77 13.99 -19.66
CA LEU A 253 -3.61 13.55 -18.27
C LEU A 253 -2.29 14.03 -17.65
N GLY A 254 -2.35 14.56 -16.43
CA GLY A 254 -1.25 15.15 -15.67
C GLY A 254 -0.85 16.58 -16.07
N HIS A 255 -1.31 17.09 -17.22
CA HIS A 255 -0.94 18.42 -17.72
C HIS A 255 -1.87 19.56 -17.26
N ASN A 256 -2.90 19.22 -16.48
CA ASN A 256 -3.87 20.15 -15.93
C ASN A 256 -4.04 19.90 -14.43
N ASP A 257 -4.83 20.75 -13.78
CA ASP A 257 -5.19 20.67 -12.36
C ASP A 257 -6.30 19.65 -12.06
N LYS A 258 -6.83 18.99 -13.09
CA LYS A 258 -7.92 18.00 -13.02
C LYS A 258 -7.43 16.56 -13.01
N SER A 259 -6.13 16.33 -13.07
CA SER A 259 -5.57 14.98 -13.20
C SER A 259 -4.22 14.80 -12.51
N TRP A 260 -3.97 13.58 -12.03
CA TRP A 260 -2.75 13.16 -11.34
C TRP A 260 -2.31 11.82 -11.89
N VAL A 261 -1.06 11.71 -12.35
CA VAL A 261 -0.56 10.50 -13.02
C VAL A 261 0.83 10.08 -12.54
N LEU A 262 1.05 8.77 -12.55
CA LEU A 262 2.34 8.12 -12.66
C LEU A 262 2.62 7.84 -14.14
N ILE A 263 3.75 8.32 -14.63
CA ILE A 263 4.25 8.07 -15.98
C ILE A 263 5.24 6.91 -15.87
N CYS A 264 4.89 5.79 -16.51
CA CYS A 264 5.74 4.63 -16.65
C CYS A 264 6.37 4.68 -18.04
N SER A 265 7.65 5.02 -18.12
CA SER A 265 8.41 4.99 -19.38
C SER A 265 9.52 3.97 -19.23
N GLY A 266 9.81 3.13 -20.22
CA GLY A 266 10.62 1.90 -20.12
C GLY A 266 11.91 1.90 -19.26
N LYS A 267 12.48 3.04 -18.90
CA LYS A 267 13.63 3.14 -17.97
C LYS A 267 13.34 3.86 -16.64
N ASN A 268 12.29 4.68 -16.56
CA ASN A 268 12.10 5.70 -15.52
C ASN A 268 10.63 5.86 -15.13
N TYR A 269 10.40 6.20 -13.88
CA TYR A 269 9.11 6.73 -13.44
C TYR A 269 9.16 8.25 -13.32
N PHE A 270 8.03 8.88 -13.65
CA PHE A 270 7.76 10.25 -13.28
C PHE A 270 6.38 10.34 -12.65
N VAL A 271 6.14 11.36 -11.85
CA VAL A 271 4.78 11.75 -11.45
C VAL A 271 4.49 13.13 -11.99
N ARG A 272 3.25 13.35 -12.42
CA ARG A 272 2.83 14.61 -13.01
C ARG A 272 1.44 15.04 -12.54
N HIS A 273 1.32 16.33 -12.24
CA HIS A 273 0.07 17.02 -11.94
C HIS A 273 0.26 18.53 -12.20
N SER A 274 -0.73 19.21 -12.77
CA SER A 274 -0.68 20.66 -13.04
C SER A 274 0.58 21.10 -13.81
N ASN A 275 1.02 20.30 -14.80
CA ASN A 275 2.29 20.46 -15.54
C ASN A 275 3.58 20.33 -14.71
N GLY A 276 3.51 20.19 -13.39
CA GLY A 276 4.65 19.85 -12.56
C GLY A 276 5.03 18.39 -12.74
N GLN A 277 6.29 18.12 -13.09
CA GLN A 277 6.82 16.76 -13.22
C GLN A 277 7.94 16.51 -12.21
N THR A 278 7.89 15.36 -11.54
CA THR A 278 8.96 14.89 -10.65
C THR A 278 9.49 13.54 -11.11
N PHE A 279 10.81 13.39 -11.22
CA PHE A 279 11.47 12.13 -11.53
C PHE A 279 11.57 11.24 -10.28
N ILE A 280 11.31 9.95 -10.45
CA ILE A 280 11.45 8.94 -9.39
C ILE A 280 12.59 7.98 -9.78
N PRO A 281 13.69 7.92 -9.00
CA PRO A 281 14.90 7.17 -9.34
C PRO A 281 14.75 5.66 -9.05
N VAL A 282 13.70 5.04 -9.62
CA VAL A 282 13.39 3.62 -9.48
C VAL A 282 13.06 3.05 -10.86
N HIS A 283 13.52 1.83 -11.13
CA HIS A 283 13.19 1.15 -12.38
C HIS A 283 11.75 0.65 -12.41
N PRO A 284 11.06 0.81 -13.56
CA PRO A 284 9.71 0.33 -13.68
C PRO A 284 9.51 -1.19 -13.52
N SER A 285 8.34 -1.55 -13.01
CA SER A 285 7.81 -2.90 -13.01
C SER A 285 6.78 -3.04 -14.14
N PRO A 286 6.49 -4.25 -14.63
CA PRO A 286 5.37 -4.46 -15.53
C PRO A 286 4.00 -4.16 -14.90
N ARG A 287 3.93 -4.07 -13.56
CA ARG A 287 2.68 -3.88 -12.82
C ARG A 287 2.80 -2.78 -11.76
N GLU A 288 1.80 -1.91 -11.76
CA GLU A 288 1.67 -0.79 -10.83
C GLU A 288 0.36 -0.88 -10.04
N GLY A 289 0.43 -0.54 -8.76
CA GLY A 289 -0.73 -0.45 -7.87
C GLY A 289 -1.08 1.01 -7.65
N VAL A 290 -2.37 1.32 -7.62
CA VAL A 290 -2.88 2.65 -7.31
C VAL A 290 -3.84 2.53 -6.14
N TYR A 291 -3.63 3.36 -5.14
CA TYR A 291 -4.52 3.50 -4.00
C TYR A 291 -5.04 4.93 -3.93
N LEU A 292 -6.36 5.06 -4.06
CA LEU A 292 -7.07 6.30 -3.78
C LEU A 292 -7.70 6.19 -2.41
N ASN A 293 -7.49 7.19 -1.57
CA ASN A 293 -8.33 7.46 -0.42
C ASN A 293 -8.92 8.86 -0.64
N TRP A 294 -10.11 8.86 -1.25
CA TRP A 294 -10.79 10.10 -1.64
C TRP A 294 -11.15 10.95 -0.41
N VAL A 295 -11.60 10.30 0.67
CA VAL A 295 -12.01 10.93 1.94
C VAL A 295 -10.86 11.72 2.58
N ASP A 296 -9.67 11.10 2.67
CA ASP A 296 -8.49 11.73 3.27
C ASP A 296 -7.66 12.55 2.25
N GLY A 297 -8.11 12.62 1.00
CA GLY A 297 -7.44 13.42 -0.02
C GLY A 297 -6.08 12.88 -0.44
N THR A 298 -5.90 11.56 -0.48
CA THR A 298 -4.60 10.95 -0.81
C THR A 298 -4.69 10.04 -2.02
N LEU A 299 -3.70 10.15 -2.92
CA LEU A 299 -3.51 9.25 -4.06
C LEU A 299 -2.08 8.72 -4.02
N SER A 300 -1.93 7.42 -3.85
CA SER A 300 -0.64 6.76 -3.72
C SER A 300 -0.40 5.79 -4.88
N PHE A 301 0.81 5.86 -5.45
CA PHE A 301 1.27 4.99 -6.52
C PHE A 301 2.30 4.02 -5.99
N TYR A 302 2.20 2.75 -6.38
CA TYR A 302 3.05 1.67 -5.91
C TYR A 302 3.63 0.89 -7.08
N ARG A 303 4.90 0.52 -6.94
CA ARG A 303 5.50 -0.54 -7.73
C ARG A 303 5.08 -1.88 -7.17
N VAL A 304 4.51 -2.75 -8.01
CA VAL A 304 4.18 -4.13 -7.64
C VAL A 304 5.25 -5.05 -8.19
N SER A 305 6.04 -5.68 -7.31
CA SER A 305 7.10 -6.60 -7.71
C SER A 305 7.14 -7.80 -6.78
N SER A 306 7.04 -9.01 -7.32
CA SER A 306 7.10 -10.27 -6.55
C SER A 306 6.09 -10.31 -5.38
N GLY A 307 4.93 -9.69 -5.54
CA GLY A 307 3.89 -9.58 -4.51
C GLY A 307 4.15 -8.51 -3.44
N GLU A 308 5.23 -7.74 -3.53
CA GLU A 308 5.52 -6.61 -2.65
C GLU A 308 5.08 -5.28 -3.29
N LEU A 309 4.47 -4.41 -2.48
CA LEU A 309 4.12 -3.05 -2.84
C LEU A 309 5.21 -2.11 -2.32
N THR A 310 5.89 -1.41 -3.24
CA THR A 310 6.84 -0.33 -2.90
C THR A 310 6.20 1.00 -3.25
N LEU A 311 6.01 1.88 -2.26
CA LEU A 311 5.48 3.22 -2.52
C LEU A 311 6.44 3.98 -3.44
N LEU A 312 5.93 4.47 -4.57
CA LEU A 312 6.64 5.33 -5.50
C LEU A 312 6.40 6.79 -5.17
N HIS A 313 5.14 7.17 -4.97
CA HIS A 313 4.76 8.54 -4.70
C HIS A 313 3.38 8.64 -4.04
N ARG A 314 3.15 9.75 -3.33
CA ARG A 314 1.86 10.09 -2.74
C ARG A 314 1.55 11.55 -3.04
N PHE A 315 0.44 11.78 -3.74
CA PHE A 315 -0.19 13.10 -3.81
C PHE A 315 -1.11 13.31 -2.61
N MET A 316 -1.10 14.54 -2.11
CA MET A 316 -2.07 15.07 -1.16
C MET A 316 -2.87 16.14 -1.89
N SER A 317 -4.19 16.04 -1.90
CA SER A 317 -5.10 16.97 -2.57
C SER A 317 -6.44 17.01 -1.87
N THR A 318 -7.18 18.11 -1.96
CA THR A 318 -8.58 18.15 -1.55
C THR A 318 -9.45 17.83 -2.76
N PHE A 319 -9.85 16.57 -2.90
CA PHE A 319 -10.69 16.17 -4.03
C PHE A 319 -12.08 16.76 -3.90
N THR A 320 -12.55 17.43 -4.95
CA THR A 320 -13.82 18.19 -4.93
C THR A 320 -14.98 17.44 -5.56
N GLU A 321 -14.69 16.42 -6.36
CA GLU A 321 -15.66 15.57 -7.05
C GLU A 321 -15.11 14.15 -7.22
N PRO A 322 -15.94 13.16 -7.58
CA PRO A 322 -15.48 11.81 -7.86
C PRO A 322 -14.41 11.76 -8.95
N LEU A 323 -13.47 10.83 -8.79
CA LEU A 323 -12.35 10.64 -9.69
C LEU A 323 -12.54 9.39 -10.56
N PHE A 324 -12.16 9.48 -11.82
CA PHE A 324 -12.16 8.37 -12.75
C PHE A 324 -10.72 7.91 -13.00
N PRO A 325 -10.40 6.62 -12.81
CA PRO A 325 -9.15 6.06 -13.29
C PRO A 325 -8.97 6.32 -14.79
N GLY A 326 -7.76 6.71 -15.18
CA GLY A 326 -7.46 7.13 -16.54
C GLY A 326 -6.08 6.71 -16.98
N PHE A 327 -5.96 6.47 -18.28
CA PHE A 327 -4.75 5.94 -18.91
C PHE A 327 -4.42 6.72 -20.18
N TYR A 328 -3.14 7.01 -20.40
CA TYR A 328 -2.59 7.41 -21.70
C TYR A 328 -1.66 6.29 -22.17
N ILE A 329 -1.85 5.76 -23.38
CA ILE A 329 -1.09 4.60 -23.87
C ILE A 329 -0.06 5.04 -24.92
N PHE A 330 1.22 4.74 -24.68
CA PHE A 330 2.29 5.15 -25.60
C PHE A 330 2.24 4.32 -26.89
N VAL A 331 3.01 4.76 -27.89
CA VAL A 331 3.20 4.02 -29.15
C VAL A 331 3.64 2.58 -28.84
N ASP A 332 3.10 1.61 -29.58
CA ASP A 332 3.39 0.18 -29.45
C ASP A 332 3.26 -0.38 -28.01
N SER A 333 2.34 0.21 -27.23
CA SER A 333 2.12 -0.12 -25.82
C SER A 333 0.68 -0.60 -25.56
N SER A 334 0.46 -1.16 -24.38
CA SER A 334 -0.87 -1.58 -23.91
C SER A 334 -1.00 -1.43 -22.40
N VAL A 335 -2.24 -1.32 -21.93
CA VAL A 335 -2.61 -1.40 -20.51
C VAL A 335 -3.66 -2.49 -20.30
N SER A 336 -3.62 -3.14 -19.13
CA SER A 336 -4.59 -4.14 -18.69
C SER A 336 -4.89 -3.96 -17.20
N LEU A 337 -6.17 -3.88 -16.86
CA LEU A 337 -6.66 -3.85 -15.48
C LEU A 337 -6.57 -5.27 -14.90
N CYS A 338 -5.85 -5.42 -13.79
CA CYS A 338 -5.65 -6.71 -13.15
C CYS A 338 -6.90 -7.11 -12.35
N GLU A 339 -7.29 -8.39 -12.43
CA GLU A 339 -8.27 -8.95 -11.50
C GLU A 339 -7.61 -9.14 -10.13
N LEU A 340 -8.15 -8.45 -9.14
CA LEU A 340 -7.81 -8.66 -7.74
C LEU A 340 -8.82 -9.67 -7.19
N GLY A 341 -8.44 -10.96 -7.26
CA GLY A 341 -9.29 -12.11 -6.92
C GLY A 341 -9.43 -12.37 -5.43
#